data_AF-A0A2V5L3Q2-F1
#
_entry.id   AF-A0A2V5L3Q2-F1
#
_cell.length_a   1.000
_cell.length_b   1.000
_cell.length_c   1.000
_cell.angle_alpha   90.00
_cell.angle_beta   90.00
_cell.angle_gamma   90.00
#
_symmetry.space_group_name_H-M   'P 1'
#
loop_
_entity.id
_entity.type
_entity.pdbx_description
1 polymer ?
#
loop_
_entity_poly.entity_id
_entity_poly.type
_entity_poly.pdbx_seq_one_letter_code
_entity_poly.pdbx_strand_id
1 'polypeptide(L)'
;MQFDDSAHPEWDQMYVAGLTAARIADLTAARIGSVKRHLERRRRVDPALAVGRAEAPRRPSQDWRKRLFELRDFIATHGRYPTIHGAQRDEKRLYVWLSAQRHALLAQNLGWERAKELGILGDWVTTDLERELDAHWLQRLNEVVEFMDTHGHRPRHRPAKSELESTLSIWLQTQNSEVLHGRIVQWRHEALNESLPGWRRVKGDQEGAGGLFG
;
A
#
# COMPACT_ATOMS: atom_id res chain seq x y z
N MET A 1 13.01 -23.20 40.02
CA MET A 1 12.66 -23.08 38.59
C MET A 1 13.96 -23.18 37.82
N GLN A 2 14.35 -24.38 37.40
CA GLN A 2 15.64 -24.59 36.71
C GLN A 2 15.47 -24.16 35.26
N PHE A 3 16.16 -23.09 34.85
CA PHE A 3 16.46 -22.86 33.46
C PHE A 3 17.46 -23.95 33.08
N ASP A 4 16.97 -25.01 32.44
CA ASP A 4 17.84 -26.02 31.83
C ASP A 4 18.63 -25.30 30.73
N ASP A 5 19.92 -25.09 30.96
CA ASP A 5 20.81 -24.34 30.08
C ASP A 5 20.90 -25.12 28.77
N SER A 6 20.16 -24.66 27.76
CA SER A 6 20.14 -25.30 26.44
C SER A 6 21.57 -25.35 25.92
N ALA A 7 22.02 -26.52 25.47
CA ALA A 7 23.37 -26.64 24.90
C ALA A 7 23.58 -25.78 23.64
N HIS A 8 22.48 -25.39 22.99
CA HIS A 8 22.44 -24.54 21.80
C HIS A 8 21.22 -23.59 21.88
N PRO A 9 21.26 -22.55 22.73
CA PRO A 9 20.14 -21.62 22.89
C PRO A 9 19.84 -20.85 21.59
N GLU A 10 20.83 -20.65 20.74
CA GLU A 10 20.68 -20.03 19.43
C GLU A 10 19.84 -20.88 18.47
N TRP A 11 19.92 -22.22 18.53
CA TRP A 11 19.08 -23.10 17.70
C TRP A 11 17.63 -23.06 18.15
N ASP A 12 17.40 -22.98 19.46
CA ASP A 12 16.07 -22.86 20.07
C ASP A 12 15.40 -21.55 19.64
N GLN A 13 16.12 -20.42 19.72
CA GLN A 13 15.65 -19.12 19.28
C GLN A 13 15.32 -19.09 17.78
N MET A 14 16.22 -19.61 16.93
CA MET A 14 15.98 -19.69 15.48
C MET A 14 14.78 -20.58 15.15
N TYR A 15 14.60 -21.67 15.88
CA TYR A 15 13.48 -22.59 15.69
C TYR A 15 12.14 -21.94 16.08
N VAL A 16 12.10 -21.23 17.22
CA VAL A 16 10.95 -20.41 17.66
C VAL A 16 10.68 -19.26 16.68
N ALA A 17 11.71 -18.70 16.05
CA ALA A 17 11.55 -17.72 14.98
C ALA A 17 11.06 -18.32 13.64
N GLY A 18 10.78 -19.63 13.59
CA GLY A 18 10.17 -20.29 12.44
C GLY A 18 11.14 -20.98 11.47
N LEU A 19 12.46 -20.94 11.72
CA LEU A 19 13.45 -21.56 10.84
C LEU A 19 13.45 -23.09 10.94
N THR A 20 13.53 -23.79 9.81
CA THR A 20 13.62 -25.26 9.81
C THR A 20 14.97 -25.73 10.34
N ALA A 21 15.05 -26.96 10.86
CA ALA A 21 16.32 -27.56 11.30
C ALA A 21 17.39 -27.56 10.20
N ALA A 22 16.97 -27.70 8.92
CA ALA A 22 17.86 -27.57 7.77
C ALA A 22 18.44 -26.16 7.65
N ARG A 23 17.58 -25.12 7.73
CA ARG A 23 18.04 -23.74 7.62
C ARG A 23 18.91 -23.32 8.80
N ILE A 24 18.61 -23.80 10.00
CA ILE A 24 19.43 -23.56 11.19
C ILE A 24 20.82 -24.19 10.97
N ALA A 25 20.88 -25.43 10.52
CA ALA A 25 22.13 -26.12 10.19
C ALA A 25 22.95 -25.34 9.14
N ASP A 26 22.32 -24.84 8.08
CA ASP A 26 23.00 -24.03 7.07
C ASP A 26 23.57 -22.72 7.66
N LEU A 27 22.80 -22.03 8.50
CA LEU A 27 23.18 -20.74 9.08
C LEU A 27 24.26 -20.86 10.17
N THR A 28 24.29 -21.97 10.90
CA THR A 28 25.25 -22.20 11.97
C THR A 28 26.41 -23.11 11.55
N ALA A 29 26.47 -23.49 10.27
CA ALA A 29 27.41 -24.47 9.72
C ALA A 29 27.43 -25.80 10.50
N ALA A 30 26.31 -26.16 11.14
CA ALA A 30 26.16 -27.38 11.92
C ALA A 30 25.64 -28.54 11.06
N ARG A 31 25.83 -29.78 11.54
CA ARG A 31 25.19 -30.94 10.89
C ARG A 31 23.69 -30.96 11.18
N ILE A 32 22.87 -31.08 10.14
CA ILE A 32 21.39 -31.14 10.27
C ILE A 32 20.90 -32.22 11.25
N GLY A 33 21.57 -33.38 11.32
CA GLY A 33 21.23 -34.45 12.25
C GLY A 33 21.42 -34.06 13.72
N SER A 34 22.44 -33.25 14.02
CA SER A 34 22.70 -32.74 15.37
C SER A 34 21.63 -31.73 15.78
N VAL A 35 21.27 -30.81 14.88
CA VAL A 35 20.21 -29.83 15.11
C VAL A 35 18.84 -30.50 15.33
N LYS A 36 18.49 -31.49 14.50
CA LYS A 36 17.24 -32.26 14.66
C LYS A 36 17.17 -32.93 16.03
N ARG A 37 18.22 -33.65 16.42
CA ARG A 37 18.26 -34.38 17.70
C ARG A 37 18.18 -33.44 18.91
N HIS A 38 18.84 -32.29 18.84
CA HIS A 38 18.75 -31.25 19.87
C HIS A 38 17.31 -30.73 20.01
N LEU A 39 16.70 -30.31 18.90
CA LEU A 39 15.33 -29.78 18.90
C LEU A 39 14.29 -30.83 19.33
N GLU A 40 14.45 -32.09 18.93
CA GLU A 40 13.58 -33.19 19.39
C GLU A 40 13.66 -33.40 20.90
N ARG A 41 14.86 -33.34 21.47
CA ARG A 41 15.05 -33.42 22.93
C ARG A 41 14.43 -32.21 23.62
N ARG A 42 14.71 -31.00 23.14
CA ARG A 42 14.20 -29.76 23.73
C ARG A 42 12.68 -29.67 23.69
N ARG A 43 12.04 -30.05 22.58
CA ARG A 43 10.56 -30.09 22.48
C ARG A 43 9.87 -31.03 23.46
N ARG A 44 10.56 -32.03 24.01
CA ARG A 44 10.01 -32.94 25.03
C ARG A 44 10.03 -32.33 26.43
N VAL A 45 11.01 -31.46 26.70
CA VAL A 45 11.26 -30.88 28.02
C VAL A 45 10.65 -29.47 28.13
N ASP A 46 10.62 -28.74 27.02
CA ASP A 46 10.18 -27.34 26.97
C ASP A 46 8.98 -27.18 26.01
N PRO A 47 7.74 -27.14 26.56
CA PRO A 47 6.54 -26.92 25.75
C PRO A 47 6.49 -25.51 25.15
N ALA A 48 7.19 -24.50 25.71
CA ALA A 48 7.21 -23.14 25.17
C ALA A 48 7.90 -23.10 23.80
N LEU A 49 8.83 -24.01 23.53
CA LEU A 49 9.48 -24.16 22.23
C LEU A 49 8.48 -24.56 21.13
N ALA A 50 7.48 -25.37 21.47
CA ALA A 50 6.43 -25.80 20.54
C ALA A 50 5.40 -24.68 20.32
N VAL A 51 5.04 -23.95 21.37
CA VAL A 51 4.14 -22.78 21.29
C VAL A 51 4.76 -21.69 20.43
N GLY A 52 5.99 -21.28 20.74
CA GLY A 52 6.71 -20.27 19.96
C GLY A 52 6.89 -20.67 18.50
N ARG A 53 7.13 -21.95 18.22
CA ARG A 53 7.17 -22.47 16.84
C ARG A 53 5.82 -22.36 16.12
N ALA A 54 4.72 -22.60 16.82
CA ALA A 54 3.38 -22.55 16.25
C ALA A 54 2.94 -21.11 15.95
N GLU A 55 3.40 -20.17 16.77
CA GLU A 55 3.16 -18.73 16.65
C GLU A 55 4.11 -18.03 15.67
N ALA A 56 5.22 -18.68 15.33
CA ALA A 56 6.21 -18.14 14.40
C ALA A 56 5.58 -17.68 13.07
N PRO A 57 6.04 -16.54 12.51
CA PRO A 57 5.57 -16.06 11.21
C PRO A 57 5.70 -17.16 10.15
N ARG A 58 4.56 -17.59 9.60
CA ARG A 58 4.55 -18.68 8.62
C ARG A 58 5.17 -18.20 7.31
N ARG A 59 6.26 -18.86 6.92
CA ARG A 59 6.83 -18.73 5.57
C ARG A 59 5.73 -18.84 4.51
N PRO A 60 5.86 -18.13 3.38
CA PRO A 60 4.93 -18.32 2.27
C PRO A 60 4.95 -19.79 1.82
N SER A 61 3.78 -20.42 1.73
CA SER A 61 3.65 -21.80 1.26
C SER A 61 3.91 -21.90 -0.25
N GLN A 62 4.12 -23.12 -0.75
CA GLN A 62 4.24 -23.33 -2.21
C GLN A 62 2.98 -22.87 -2.95
N ASP A 63 1.78 -23.14 -2.42
CA ASP A 63 0.53 -22.66 -3.00
C ASP A 63 0.43 -21.13 -3.00
N TRP A 64 0.93 -20.47 -1.95
CA TRP A 64 0.99 -19.01 -1.91
C TRP A 64 1.91 -18.46 -3.01
N ARG A 65 3.08 -19.07 -3.18
CA ARG A 65 4.03 -18.67 -4.23
C ARG A 65 3.49 -18.94 -5.63
N LYS A 66 2.79 -20.06 -5.82
CA LYS A 66 2.12 -20.36 -7.09
C LYS A 66 1.13 -19.25 -7.45
N ARG A 67 0.30 -18.81 -6.51
CA ARG A 67 -0.65 -17.70 -6.72
C ARG A 67 0.05 -16.37 -6.98
N LEU A 68 1.16 -16.11 -6.28
CA LEU A 68 2.00 -14.93 -6.55
C LEU A 68 2.50 -14.93 -8.00
N PHE A 69 2.99 -16.06 -8.51
CA PHE A 69 3.45 -16.17 -9.90
C PHE A 69 2.30 -16.09 -10.91
N GLU A 70 1.15 -16.72 -10.64
CA GLU A 70 -0.05 -16.58 -11.48
C GLU A 70 -0.49 -15.11 -11.58
N LEU A 71 -0.44 -14.37 -10.46
CA LEU A 71 -0.76 -12.94 -10.43
C LEU A 71 0.27 -12.10 -11.20
N ARG A 72 1.56 -12.38 -11.01
CA ARG A 72 2.63 -11.71 -11.75
C ARG A 72 2.46 -11.90 -13.26
N ASP A 73 2.20 -13.12 -13.69
CA ASP A 73 2.04 -13.45 -15.11
C ASP A 73 0.77 -12.81 -15.68
N PHE A 74 -0.30 -12.72 -14.89
CA PHE A 74 -1.50 -11.95 -15.26
C PHE A 74 -1.18 -10.47 -15.51
N ILE A 75 -0.44 -9.83 -14.59
CA ILE A 75 -0.05 -8.42 -14.70
C ILE A 75 0.86 -8.21 -15.92
N ALA A 76 1.83 -9.10 -16.15
CA ALA A 76 2.71 -9.04 -17.30
C ALA A 76 1.93 -9.17 -18.63
N THR A 77 0.89 -10.01 -18.66
CA THR A 77 0.08 -10.25 -19.86
C THR A 77 -0.91 -9.11 -20.15
N HIS A 78 -1.56 -8.57 -19.12
CA HIS A 78 -2.64 -7.59 -19.28
C HIS A 78 -2.20 -6.14 -19.04
N GLY A 79 -1.00 -5.92 -18.50
CA GLY A 79 -0.50 -4.59 -18.11
C GLY A 79 -1.25 -3.95 -16.94
N ARG A 80 -2.07 -4.72 -16.21
CA ARG A 80 -2.90 -4.23 -15.10
C ARG A 80 -3.08 -5.28 -14.01
N TYR A 81 -3.48 -4.84 -12.82
CA TYR A 81 -3.92 -5.72 -11.75
C TYR A 81 -5.29 -6.35 -12.07
N PRO A 82 -5.57 -7.56 -11.54
CA PRO A 82 -6.89 -8.19 -11.69
C PRO A 82 -7.95 -7.38 -10.97
N THR A 83 -9.16 -7.29 -11.51
CA THR A 83 -10.27 -6.54 -10.92
C THR A 83 -11.42 -7.44 -10.49
N ILE A 84 -12.27 -6.96 -9.59
CA ILE A 84 -13.48 -7.70 -9.16
C ILE A 84 -14.48 -7.91 -10.30
N HIS A 85 -14.50 -6.99 -11.26
CA HIS A 85 -15.38 -7.00 -12.43
C HIS A 85 -14.79 -7.76 -13.63
N GLY A 86 -13.63 -8.41 -13.45
CA GLY A 86 -13.00 -9.25 -14.46
C GLY A 86 -13.95 -10.30 -15.06
N ALA A 87 -13.89 -10.48 -16.38
CA ALA A 87 -14.76 -11.42 -17.09
C ALA A 87 -14.43 -12.89 -16.76
N GLN A 88 -13.16 -13.17 -16.46
CA GLN A 88 -12.66 -14.53 -16.23
C GLN A 88 -12.77 -14.95 -14.76
N ARG A 89 -13.13 -16.21 -14.52
CA ARG A 89 -13.18 -16.77 -13.15
C ARG A 89 -11.83 -16.72 -12.45
N ASP A 90 -10.73 -16.94 -13.18
CA ASP A 90 -9.39 -16.92 -12.62
C ASP A 90 -8.94 -15.50 -12.23
N GLU A 91 -9.32 -14.48 -13.00
CA GLU A 91 -9.07 -13.08 -12.63
C GLU A 91 -9.71 -12.73 -11.28
N LYS A 92 -10.98 -13.11 -11.08
CA LYS A 92 -11.67 -12.88 -9.80
C LYS A 92 -10.98 -13.55 -8.63
N ARG A 93 -10.44 -14.77 -8.83
CA ARG A 93 -9.70 -15.50 -7.78
C ARG A 93 -8.39 -14.80 -7.44
N LEU A 94 -7.68 -14.30 -8.45
CA LEU A 94 -6.46 -13.51 -8.26
C LEU A 94 -6.75 -12.18 -7.55
N TYR A 95 -7.84 -11.49 -7.91
CA TYR A 95 -8.31 -10.29 -7.23
C TYR A 95 -8.59 -10.55 -5.74
N VAL A 96 -9.39 -11.57 -5.41
CA VAL A 96 -9.73 -11.91 -4.02
C VAL A 96 -8.47 -12.24 -3.22
N TRP A 97 -7.53 -12.99 -3.82
CA TRP A 97 -6.27 -13.33 -3.17
C TRP A 97 -5.41 -12.09 -2.88
N LEU A 98 -5.26 -11.18 -3.85
CA LEU A 98 -4.52 -9.93 -3.69
C LEU A 98 -5.17 -9.01 -2.65
N SER A 99 -6.50 -8.88 -2.69
CA SER A 99 -7.28 -8.13 -1.70
C SER A 99 -7.06 -8.65 -0.27
N ALA A 100 -7.01 -9.97 -0.08
CA ALA A 100 -6.68 -10.56 1.21
C ALA A 100 -5.26 -10.18 1.69
N GLN A 101 -4.28 -10.03 0.79
CA GLN A 101 -2.93 -9.62 1.18
C GLN A 101 -2.89 -8.14 1.57
N ARG A 102 -3.62 -7.27 0.85
CA ARG A 102 -3.77 -5.86 1.19
C ARG A 102 -4.43 -5.68 2.56
N HIS A 103 -5.51 -6.41 2.83
CA HIS A 103 -6.15 -6.40 4.15
C HIS A 103 -5.21 -6.92 5.25
N ALA A 104 -4.42 -7.97 4.99
CA ALA A 104 -3.44 -8.46 5.95
C ALA A 104 -2.35 -7.42 6.23
N LEU A 105 -1.92 -6.64 5.23
CA LEU A 105 -0.96 -5.55 5.42
C LEU A 105 -1.54 -4.44 6.29
N LEU A 106 -2.77 -3.99 5.99
CA LEU A 106 -3.48 -2.97 6.78
C LEU A 106 -3.71 -3.40 8.22
N ALA A 107 -4.06 -4.68 8.42
CA ALA A 107 -4.23 -5.28 9.74
C ALA A 107 -2.89 -5.61 10.45
N GLN A 108 -1.74 -5.23 9.86
CA GLN A 108 -0.39 -5.52 10.36
C GLN A 108 -0.12 -7.00 10.64
N ASN A 109 -0.82 -7.89 9.93
CA ASN A 109 -0.72 -9.34 10.05
C ASN A 109 -0.04 -9.99 8.83
N LEU A 110 0.41 -9.18 7.87
CA LEU A 110 1.21 -9.66 6.76
C LEU A 110 2.68 -9.78 7.20
N GLY A 111 3.13 -11.02 7.41
CA GLY A 111 4.53 -11.29 7.76
C GLY A 111 5.49 -10.73 6.72
N TRP A 112 6.64 -10.23 7.18
CA TRP A 112 7.64 -9.53 6.35
C TRP A 112 8.07 -10.33 5.10
N GLU A 113 8.24 -11.65 5.20
CA GLU A 113 8.66 -12.48 4.06
C GLU A 113 7.62 -12.45 2.93
N ARG A 114 6.32 -12.43 3.27
CA ARG A 114 5.24 -12.32 2.27
C ARG A 114 5.21 -10.93 1.65
N ALA A 115 5.36 -9.87 2.47
CA ALA A 115 5.43 -8.50 1.97
C ALA A 115 6.62 -8.30 1.02
N LYS A 116 7.79 -8.86 1.36
CA LYS A 116 8.98 -8.84 0.52
C LYS A 116 8.74 -9.58 -0.80
N GLU A 117 8.19 -10.80 -0.76
CA GLU A 117 7.92 -11.57 -1.99
C GLU A 117 6.84 -10.88 -2.86
N LEU A 118 5.83 -10.22 -2.28
CA LEU A 118 4.85 -9.42 -3.02
C LEU A 118 5.46 -8.19 -3.69
N GLY A 119 6.59 -7.68 -3.19
CA GLY A 119 7.30 -6.54 -3.78
C GLY A 119 7.69 -6.73 -5.24
N ILE A 120 7.80 -7.98 -5.73
CA ILE A 120 8.07 -8.25 -7.16
C ILE A 120 6.95 -7.79 -8.09
N LEU A 121 5.75 -7.53 -7.56
CA LEU A 121 4.60 -7.08 -8.33
C LEU A 121 4.63 -5.57 -8.58
N GLY A 122 5.49 -4.81 -7.90
CA GLY A 122 5.50 -3.35 -7.93
C GLY A 122 4.46 -2.75 -6.98
N ASP A 123 3.64 -1.81 -7.44
CA ASP A 123 2.60 -1.15 -6.63
C ASP A 123 1.35 -2.03 -6.43
N TRP A 124 1.52 -3.10 -5.67
CA TRP A 124 0.44 -4.04 -5.35
C TRP A 124 -0.46 -3.55 -4.22
N VAL A 125 -0.06 -2.49 -3.50
CA VAL A 125 -0.77 -1.97 -2.33
C VAL A 125 -1.95 -1.10 -2.75
N THR A 126 -1.73 -0.15 -3.66
CA THR A 126 -2.78 0.74 -4.15
C THR A 126 -3.93 -0.08 -4.74
N THR A 127 -5.16 0.21 -4.35
CA THR A 127 -6.36 -0.47 -4.86
C THR A 127 -6.79 0.05 -6.22
N ASP A 128 -7.65 -0.69 -6.91
CA ASP A 128 -8.19 -0.23 -8.19
C ASP A 128 -9.12 0.98 -7.99
N LEU A 129 -9.88 1.01 -6.90
CA LEU A 129 -10.69 2.17 -6.50
C LEU A 129 -9.81 3.42 -6.30
N GLU A 130 -8.67 3.30 -5.61
CA GLU A 130 -7.74 4.42 -5.44
C GLU A 130 -7.18 4.89 -6.78
N ARG A 131 -6.77 3.96 -7.66
CA ARG A 131 -6.32 4.29 -9.03
C ARG A 131 -7.40 4.99 -9.86
N GLU A 132 -8.65 4.53 -9.77
CA GLU A 132 -9.79 5.15 -10.46
C GLU A 132 -10.07 6.56 -9.92
N LEU A 133 -10.06 6.73 -8.60
CA LEU A 133 -10.21 8.04 -7.97
C LEU A 133 -9.07 9.00 -8.37
N ASP A 134 -7.85 8.51 -8.46
CA ASP A 134 -6.68 9.27 -8.92
C ASP A 134 -6.79 9.65 -10.40
N ALA A 135 -7.26 8.73 -11.26
CA ALA A 135 -7.51 9.00 -12.67
C ALA A 135 -8.60 10.07 -12.87
N HIS A 136 -9.71 9.97 -12.14
CA HIS A 136 -10.75 11.00 -12.16
C HIS A 136 -10.25 12.34 -11.62
N TRP A 137 -9.40 12.31 -10.59
CA TRP A 137 -8.78 13.51 -10.05
C TRP A 137 -7.89 14.19 -11.10
N LEU A 138 -7.05 13.43 -11.82
CA LEU A 138 -6.21 13.94 -12.91
C LEU A 138 -7.04 14.48 -14.07
N GLN A 139 -8.13 13.80 -14.43
CA GLN A 139 -9.06 14.31 -15.44
C GLN A 139 -9.61 15.69 -15.05
N ARG A 140 -10.06 15.86 -13.79
CA ARG A 140 -10.55 17.15 -13.31
C ARG A 140 -9.46 18.22 -13.30
N LEU A 141 -8.22 17.86 -12.96
CA LEU A 141 -7.09 18.78 -13.08
C LEU A 141 -6.92 19.27 -14.53
N ASN A 142 -6.94 18.35 -15.50
CA ASN A 142 -6.81 18.70 -16.91
C ASN A 142 -7.97 19.60 -17.40
N GLU A 143 -9.21 19.32 -16.97
CA GLU A 143 -10.35 20.18 -17.29
C GLU A 143 -10.18 21.62 -16.75
N VAL A 144 -9.57 21.78 -15.56
CA VAL A 144 -9.24 23.12 -15.04
C VAL A 144 -8.17 23.80 -15.88
N VAL A 145 -7.11 23.08 -16.25
CA VAL A 145 -6.03 23.61 -17.11
C VAL A 145 -6.60 24.08 -18.44
N GLU A 146 -7.38 23.22 -19.13
CA GLU A 146 -8.01 23.54 -20.41
C GLU A 146 -8.98 24.72 -20.30
N PHE A 147 -9.76 24.79 -19.21
CA PHE A 147 -10.64 25.93 -18.95
C PHE A 147 -9.84 27.23 -18.84
N MET A 148 -8.73 27.21 -18.09
CA MET A 148 -7.87 28.38 -17.89
C MET A 148 -7.18 28.82 -19.18
N ASP A 149 -6.71 27.87 -19.99
CA ASP A 149 -6.09 28.15 -21.30
C ASP A 149 -7.11 28.78 -22.26
N THR A 150 -8.36 28.29 -22.25
CA THR A 150 -9.41 28.76 -23.16
C THR A 150 -9.99 30.11 -22.74
N HIS A 151 -10.19 30.34 -21.44
CA HIS A 151 -10.90 31.53 -20.93
C HIS A 151 -9.96 32.61 -20.37
N GLY A 152 -8.68 32.30 -20.15
CA GLY A 152 -7.68 33.21 -19.58
C GLY A 152 -7.93 33.57 -18.11
N HIS A 153 -8.85 32.88 -17.43
CA HIS A 153 -9.13 33.08 -16.02
C HIS A 153 -9.48 31.78 -15.31
N ARG A 154 -9.35 31.80 -13.98
CA ARG A 154 -9.72 30.67 -13.13
C ARG A 154 -11.24 30.47 -13.11
N PRO A 155 -11.72 29.22 -12.96
CA PRO A 155 -13.14 28.96 -12.73
C PRO A 155 -13.69 29.70 -11.52
N ARG A 156 -14.85 30.34 -11.65
CA ARG A 156 -15.50 31.11 -10.57
C ARG A 156 -16.84 30.48 -10.21
N HIS A 157 -17.10 30.37 -8.91
CA HIS A 157 -18.39 29.87 -8.41
C HIS A 157 -19.52 30.89 -8.62
N ARG A 158 -19.24 32.19 -8.47
CA ARG A 158 -20.23 33.25 -8.71
C ARG A 158 -19.64 34.54 -9.31
N PRO A 159 -20.36 35.16 -10.27
CA PRO A 159 -21.36 34.51 -11.12
C PRO A 159 -20.66 33.51 -12.07
N ALA A 160 -20.95 32.21 -11.94
CA ALA A 160 -20.49 31.21 -12.90
C ALA A 160 -21.25 31.42 -14.22
N LYS A 161 -20.54 31.41 -15.35
CA LYS A 161 -21.16 31.55 -16.67
C LYS A 161 -21.67 30.21 -17.22
N SER A 162 -21.20 29.09 -16.66
CA SER A 162 -21.59 27.75 -17.08
C SER A 162 -21.61 26.76 -15.91
N GLU A 163 -22.30 25.64 -16.10
CA GLU A 163 -22.30 24.51 -15.15
C GLU A 163 -20.89 23.94 -14.96
N LEU A 164 -20.13 23.78 -16.05
CA LEU A 164 -18.74 23.34 -16.02
C LEU A 164 -17.88 24.27 -15.14
N GLU A 165 -17.98 25.58 -15.34
CA GLU A 165 -17.23 26.56 -14.54
C GLU A 165 -17.58 26.45 -13.04
N SER A 166 -18.86 26.27 -12.73
CA SER A 166 -19.32 26.05 -11.35
C SER A 166 -18.69 24.78 -10.75
N THR A 167 -18.78 23.65 -11.44
CA THR A 167 -18.19 22.37 -11.01
C THR A 167 -16.69 22.48 -10.76
N LEU A 168 -15.95 23.06 -11.69
CA LEU A 168 -14.49 23.23 -11.58
C LEU A 168 -14.11 24.17 -10.44
N SER A 169 -14.91 25.21 -10.20
CA SER A 169 -14.68 26.14 -9.09
C SER A 169 -14.87 25.48 -7.71
N ILE A 170 -15.88 24.62 -7.57
CA ILE A 170 -16.13 23.84 -6.35
C ILE A 170 -15.00 22.84 -6.15
N TRP A 171 -14.58 22.14 -7.21
CA TRP A 171 -13.48 21.18 -7.14
C TRP A 171 -12.17 21.83 -6.66
N LEU A 172 -11.81 23.01 -7.19
CA LEU A 172 -10.64 23.78 -6.73
C LEU A 172 -10.77 24.21 -5.27
N GLN A 173 -11.97 24.61 -4.83
CA GLN A 173 -12.22 24.95 -3.42
C GLN A 173 -12.01 23.74 -2.51
N THR A 174 -12.47 22.55 -2.93
CA THR A 174 -12.20 21.30 -2.22
C THR A 174 -10.70 21.03 -2.13
N GLN A 175 -9.94 21.18 -3.23
CA GLN A 175 -8.49 20.96 -3.21
C GLN A 175 -7.77 21.94 -2.26
N ASN A 176 -8.17 23.21 -2.26
CA ASN A 176 -7.61 24.21 -1.35
C ASN A 176 -7.91 23.85 0.12
N SER A 177 -9.11 23.35 0.40
CA SER A 177 -9.47 22.86 1.73
C SER A 177 -8.62 21.66 2.14
N GLU A 178 -8.44 20.66 1.27
CA GLU A 178 -7.62 19.48 1.57
C GLU A 178 -6.15 19.83 1.82
N VAL A 179 -5.60 20.81 1.08
CA VAL A 179 -4.27 21.37 1.34
C VAL A 179 -4.21 22.04 2.72
N LEU A 180 -5.16 22.94 3.02
CA LEU A 180 -5.17 23.70 4.28
C LEU A 180 -5.26 22.78 5.51
N HIS A 181 -5.97 21.66 5.39
CA HIS A 181 -6.09 20.67 6.46
C HIS A 181 -5.01 19.59 6.44
N GLY A 182 -4.03 19.66 5.52
CA GLY A 182 -2.96 18.67 5.41
C GLY A 182 -3.43 17.26 5.04
N ARG A 183 -4.57 17.15 4.34
CA ARG A 183 -5.18 15.87 3.92
C ARG A 183 -4.92 15.51 2.46
N ILE A 184 -4.40 16.46 1.67
CA ILE A 184 -4.02 16.18 0.29
C ILE A 184 -2.80 15.26 0.25
N VAL A 185 -2.81 14.29 -0.67
CA VAL A 185 -1.65 13.43 -0.93
C VAL A 185 -0.57 14.25 -1.63
N GLN A 186 0.69 14.00 -1.28
CA GLN A 186 1.85 14.78 -1.75
C GLN A 186 1.89 14.98 -3.27
N TRP A 187 1.74 13.90 -4.05
CA TRP A 187 1.81 13.99 -5.51
C TRP A 187 0.68 14.83 -6.11
N ARG A 188 -0.54 14.82 -5.52
CA ARG A 188 -1.66 15.67 -5.97
C ARG A 188 -1.34 17.14 -5.72
N HIS A 189 -0.68 17.43 -4.60
CA HIS A 189 -0.27 18.79 -4.27
C HIS A 189 0.83 19.29 -5.22
N GLU A 190 1.81 18.46 -5.55
CA GLU A 190 2.83 18.76 -6.56
C GLU A 190 2.21 19.01 -7.94
N ALA A 191 1.33 18.12 -8.41
CA ALA A 191 0.64 18.26 -9.70
C ALA A 191 -0.19 19.56 -9.80
N LEU A 192 -0.88 19.96 -8.71
CA LEU A 192 -1.59 21.24 -8.69
C LEU A 192 -0.64 22.44 -8.78
N ASN A 193 0.49 22.40 -8.09
CA ASN A 193 1.48 23.47 -8.11
C ASN A 193 2.15 23.62 -9.48
N GLU A 194 2.44 22.51 -10.14
CA GLU A 194 3.04 22.47 -11.47
C GLU A 194 2.05 22.94 -12.55
N SER A 195 0.86 22.36 -12.58
CA SER A 195 -0.12 22.63 -13.64
C SER A 195 -0.86 23.96 -13.48
N LEU A 196 -0.99 24.48 -12.24
CA LEU A 196 -1.79 25.67 -11.97
C LEU A 196 -1.04 26.69 -11.07
N PRO A 197 -0.02 27.40 -11.56
CA PRO A 197 0.71 28.36 -10.74
C PRO A 197 -0.19 29.37 -9.99
N GLY A 198 0.00 29.44 -8.67
CA GLY A 198 -0.73 30.34 -7.79
C GLY A 198 -2.20 29.98 -7.55
N TRP A 199 -2.68 28.78 -7.93
CA TRP A 199 -4.08 28.35 -7.83
C TRP A 199 -4.74 28.52 -6.46
N ARG A 200 -3.93 28.50 -5.39
CA ARG A 200 -4.38 28.65 -4.00
C ARG A 200 -5.08 29.99 -3.78
N ARG A 201 -6.20 29.96 -3.07
CA ARG A 201 -6.79 31.16 -2.46
C ARG A 201 -6.23 31.28 -1.06
N VAL A 202 -5.27 32.18 -0.87
CA VAL A 202 -4.88 32.58 0.48
C VAL A 202 -6.03 33.41 1.03
N LYS A 203 -6.52 33.05 2.22
CA LYS A 203 -7.58 33.81 2.90
C LYS A 203 -6.95 35.15 3.34
N GLY A 204 -7.04 36.16 2.47
CA GLY A 204 -6.43 37.48 2.62
C GLY A 204 -6.60 38.40 1.41
N ASP A 205 -6.77 37.87 0.19
CA ASP A 205 -6.88 38.68 -1.04
C ASP A 205 -8.28 39.31 -1.29
N GLN A 206 -9.07 39.49 -0.23
CA GLN A 206 -10.32 40.28 -0.28
C GLN A 206 -10.33 41.41 0.76
N GLU A 207 -9.22 42.13 0.90
CA GLU A 207 -9.21 43.47 1.49
C GLU A 207 -8.39 44.39 0.57
N GLY A 208 -9.07 44.98 -0.42
CA GLY A 208 -8.38 45.85 -1.39
C GLY A 208 -9.26 46.38 -2.52
N ALA A 209 -10.56 46.58 -2.30
CA ALA A 209 -11.42 47.29 -3.24
C ALA A 209 -12.58 47.93 -2.47
N GLY A 210 -12.27 48.88 -1.59
CA GLY A 210 -13.28 49.54 -0.77
C GLY A 210 -12.69 50.63 0.11
N GLY A 211 -12.24 51.73 -0.50
CA GLY A 211 -11.91 52.94 0.24
C GLY A 211 -10.78 53.71 -0.40
N LEU A 212 -11.14 54.73 -1.19
CA LEU A 212 -10.54 56.06 -1.25
C LEU A 212 -11.08 56.77 -2.51
N PHE A 213 -12.29 57.31 -2.41
CA PHE A 213 -12.62 58.57 -3.06
C PHE A 213 -12.96 59.54 -1.93
N GLY A 214 -11.97 60.39 -1.63
CA GLY A 214 -12.16 61.71 -1.02
C GLY A 214 -11.80 62.75 -2.06
#